data_AF-A0A1L9GMY0-F1
#
_entry.id   AF-A0A1L9GMY0-F1
#
_cell.length_a   1.000
_cell.length_b   1.000
_cell.length_c   1.000
_cell.angle_alpha   90.00
_cell.angle_beta   90.00
_cell.angle_gamma   90.00
#
_symmetry.space_group_name_H-M   'P 1'
#
loop_
_entity.id
_entity.type
_entity.pdbx_description
1 polymer ?
#
loop_
_entity_poly.entity_id
_entity_poly.type
_entity_poly.pdbx_seq_one_letter_code
_entity_poly.pdbx_strand_id
1 'polypeptide(L)'
;MERETFKLKAGSGVLSFEVWGYISEGKTVVTRYNLAYINRLICQKDNGRALGFDNAHDYHHKHYMGKVTPVSFVSYEKTLERFEKEWQEIIKEVKKGKK
;
A
#
# COMPACT_ATOMS: atom_id res chain seq x y z
N MET A 1 -11.79 8.29 -16.82
CA MET A 1 -11.13 7.58 -15.71
C MET A 1 -9.65 7.68 -15.93
N GLU A 2 -8.95 8.33 -15.02
CA GLU A 2 -7.52 8.56 -15.07
C GLU A 2 -6.81 7.54 -14.20
N ARG A 3 -5.60 7.16 -14.60
CA ARG A 3 -4.71 6.30 -13.81
C ARG A 3 -3.44 7.08 -13.52
N GLU A 4 -3.12 7.16 -12.24
CA GLU A 4 -1.83 7.66 -11.78
C GLU A 4 -1.01 6.51 -11.21
N THR A 5 0.29 6.52 -11.48
CA THR A 5 1.20 5.50 -10.96
C THR A 5 2.51 6.15 -10.58
N PHE A 6 2.96 5.90 -9.35
CA PHE A 6 4.24 6.36 -8.87
C PHE A 6 4.97 5.28 -8.08
N LYS A 7 6.30 5.28 -8.21
CA LYS A 7 7.19 4.34 -7.51
C LYS A 7 8.34 5.09 -6.87
N LEU A 8 8.62 4.78 -5.61
CA LEU A 8 9.70 5.39 -4.85
C LEU A 8 10.62 4.31 -4.29
N LYS A 9 11.94 4.53 -4.37
CA LYS A 9 12.91 3.67 -3.69
C LYS A 9 12.81 3.90 -2.17
N ALA A 10 12.79 2.82 -1.41
CA ALA A 10 12.65 2.82 0.04
C ALA A 10 13.68 1.86 0.66
N GLY A 11 14.95 2.30 0.68
CA GLY A 11 16.08 1.46 1.06
C GLY A 11 16.27 0.29 0.09
N SER A 12 16.26 -0.94 0.59
CA SER A 12 16.30 -2.17 -0.23
C SER A 12 14.94 -2.56 -0.84
N GLY A 13 13.89 -1.78 -0.58
CA GLY A 13 12.55 -2.00 -1.10
C GLY A 13 12.07 -0.87 -2.02
N VAL A 14 10.82 -1.02 -2.49
CA VAL A 14 10.13 -0.06 -3.35
C VAL A 14 8.73 0.16 -2.78
N LEU A 15 8.32 1.44 -2.71
CA LEU A 15 6.92 1.79 -2.56
C LEU A 15 6.31 1.96 -3.94
N SER A 16 5.15 1.35 -4.16
CA SER A 16 4.39 1.42 -5.41
C SER A 16 2.98 1.87 -5.09
N PHE A 17 2.49 2.82 -5.87
CA PHE A 17 1.18 3.42 -5.69
C PHE A 17 0.54 3.51 -7.06
N GLU A 18 -0.66 2.96 -7.17
CA GLU A 18 -1.48 3.02 -8.36
C GLU A 18 -2.87 3.47 -7.94
N VAL A 19 -3.40 4.50 -8.58
CA VAL A 19 -4.70 5.08 -8.24
C VAL A 19 -5.48 5.30 -9.51
N TRP A 20 -6.75 4.92 -9.50
CA TRP A 20 -7.69 5.18 -10.57
C TRP A 20 -8.86 6.01 -10.06
N GLY A 21 -9.24 7.02 -10.82
CA GLY A 21 -10.33 7.91 -10.44
C GLY A 21 -10.89 8.72 -11.59
N TYR A 22 -11.77 9.64 -11.25
CA TYR A 22 -12.28 10.66 -12.16
C TYR A 22 -12.46 11.97 -11.41
N ILE A 23 -12.46 13.09 -12.13
CA ILE A 23 -12.74 14.39 -11.54
C ILE A 23 -14.25 14.60 -11.46
N SER A 24 -14.74 14.92 -10.27
CA SER A 24 -16.11 15.35 -10.00
C SER A 24 -16.05 16.61 -9.15
N GLU A 25 -16.73 17.68 -9.57
CA GLU A 25 -16.76 18.96 -8.83
C GLU A 25 -15.35 19.50 -8.50
N GLY A 26 -14.38 19.31 -9.41
CA GLY A 26 -13.00 19.74 -9.20
C GLY A 26 -12.19 18.88 -8.21
N LYS A 27 -12.73 17.74 -7.76
CA LYS A 27 -12.06 16.81 -6.85
C LYS A 27 -11.89 15.44 -7.50
N THR A 28 -10.78 14.77 -7.22
CA THR A 28 -10.57 13.39 -7.64
C THR A 28 -11.40 12.44 -6.79
N VAL A 29 -12.27 11.67 -7.43
CA VAL A 29 -13.00 10.56 -6.83
C VAL A 29 -12.25 9.27 -7.13
N VAL A 30 -11.66 8.67 -6.10
CA VAL A 30 -10.90 7.42 -6.22
C VAL A 30 -11.86 6.23 -6.29
N THR A 31 -11.73 5.42 -7.32
CA THR A 31 -12.54 4.21 -7.56
C THR A 31 -11.75 2.93 -7.33
N ARG A 32 -10.44 2.97 -7.59
CA ARG A 32 -9.53 1.86 -7.34
C ARG A 32 -8.18 2.37 -6.87
N TYR A 33 -7.50 1.59 -6.04
CA TYR A 33 -6.13 1.86 -5.65
C TYR A 33 -5.35 0.57 -5.40
N ASN A 34 -4.03 0.67 -5.46
CA ASN A 34 -3.07 -0.34 -5.03
C ASN A 34 -1.86 0.35 -4.41
N LEU A 35 -1.73 0.23 -3.09
CA LEU A 35 -0.59 0.69 -2.30
C LEU A 35 0.23 -0.52 -1.89
N ALA A 36 1.53 -0.53 -2.20
CA ALA A 36 2.38 -1.66 -1.87
C ALA A 36 3.78 -1.23 -1.45
N TYR A 37 4.27 -1.79 -0.35
CA TYR A 37 5.68 -1.83 0.00
C TYR A 37 6.24 -3.20 -0.34
N ILE A 38 7.15 -3.23 -1.32
CA ILE A 38 7.76 -4.45 -1.85
C ILE A 38 9.21 -4.50 -1.40
N ASN A 39 9.57 -5.53 -0.63
CA ASN A 39 10.93 -5.79 -0.22
C ASN A 39 11.16 -7.29 -0.01
N ARG A 40 11.82 -7.95 -0.98
CA ARG A 40 12.09 -9.39 -0.96
C ARG A 40 13.01 -9.85 0.18
N LEU A 41 13.78 -8.93 0.77
CA LEU A 41 14.60 -9.23 1.94
C LEU A 41 13.77 -9.30 3.23
N ILE A 42 12.60 -8.67 3.24
CA ILE A 42 11.68 -8.64 4.40
C ILE A 42 10.61 -9.72 4.25
N CYS A 43 10.05 -9.89 3.06
CA CYS A 43 9.00 -10.86 2.77
C CYS A 43 9.33 -11.62 1.49
N GLN A 44 9.33 -12.95 1.52
CA GLN A 44 9.52 -13.78 0.32
C GLN A 44 8.18 -14.24 -0.29
N LYS A 45 7.07 -14.03 0.42
CA LYS A 45 5.71 -14.33 -0.03
C LYS A 45 5.15 -13.16 -0.83
N ASP A 46 4.02 -13.38 -1.51
CA ASP A 46 3.26 -12.34 -2.20
C ASP A 46 4.15 -11.45 -3.10
N ASN A 47 5.01 -12.10 -3.89
CA ASN A 47 5.98 -11.46 -4.80
C ASN A 47 6.89 -10.40 -4.14
N GLY A 48 7.13 -10.52 -2.84
CA GLY A 48 7.93 -9.59 -2.05
C GLY A 48 7.14 -8.49 -1.37
N ARG A 49 5.81 -8.47 -1.49
CA ARG A 49 4.94 -7.48 -0.84
C ARG A 49 4.95 -7.75 0.67
N ALA A 50 5.60 -6.86 1.42
CA ALA A 50 5.64 -6.91 2.87
C ALA A 50 4.40 -6.27 3.48
N LEU A 51 3.89 -5.21 2.85
CA LEU A 51 2.67 -4.50 3.22
C LEU A 51 1.97 -4.02 1.95
N GLY A 52 0.64 -4.04 1.95
CA GLY A 52 -0.14 -3.33 0.95
C GLY A 52 -1.59 -3.15 1.34
N PHE A 53 -2.26 -2.22 0.65
CA PHE A 53 -3.69 -2.02 0.70
C PHE A 53 -4.19 -1.85 -0.71
N ASP A 54 -5.21 -2.62 -1.07
CA ASP A 54 -5.89 -2.46 -2.35
C ASP A 54 -7.35 -2.87 -2.22
N ASN A 55 -8.12 -2.52 -3.24
CA ASN A 55 -9.53 -2.88 -3.34
C ASN A 55 -9.80 -3.75 -4.57
N ALA A 56 -8.82 -4.55 -4.98
CA ALA A 56 -9.08 -5.60 -5.95
C ALA A 56 -10.06 -6.63 -5.34
N HIS A 57 -10.84 -7.32 -6.19
CA HIS A 57 -11.80 -8.34 -5.77
C HIS A 57 -13.04 -7.83 -5.01
N ASP A 58 -13.48 -6.60 -5.29
CA ASP A 58 -14.76 -6.03 -4.81
C ASP A 58 -14.84 -5.77 -3.29
N TYR A 59 -13.72 -5.85 -2.57
CA TYR A 59 -13.61 -5.41 -1.18
C TYR A 59 -12.22 -4.86 -0.85
N HIS A 60 -12.17 -3.99 0.16
CA HIS A 60 -10.92 -3.41 0.64
C HIS A 60 -10.18 -4.39 1.53
N HIS A 61 -8.91 -4.61 1.24
CA HIS A 61 -8.10 -5.55 2.01
C HIS A 61 -6.66 -5.09 2.18
N LYS A 62 -6.06 -5.62 3.24
CA LYS A 62 -4.67 -5.43 3.60
C LYS A 62 -3.89 -6.69 3.27
N HIS A 63 -2.75 -6.52 2.62
CA HIS A 63 -1.70 -7.50 2.50
C HIS A 63 -0.65 -7.23 3.58
N TYR A 64 -0.26 -8.24 4.34
CA TYR A 64 0.80 -8.12 5.33
C TYR A 64 1.55 -9.44 5.47
N MET A 65 2.83 -9.44 5.09
CA MET A 65 3.72 -10.60 5.18
C MET A 65 3.13 -11.89 4.58
N GLY A 66 2.46 -11.77 3.44
CA GLY A 66 1.80 -12.87 2.74
C GLY A 66 0.43 -13.29 3.29
N LYS A 67 -0.14 -12.55 4.25
CA LYS A 67 -1.52 -12.72 4.71
C LYS A 67 -2.41 -11.62 4.13
N VAL A 68 -3.60 -12.01 3.67
CA VAL A 68 -4.64 -11.09 3.20
C VAL A 68 -5.77 -11.02 4.23
N THR A 69 -6.21 -9.82 4.58
CA THR A 69 -7.34 -9.62 5.51
C THR A 69 -8.23 -8.47 5.06
N PRO A 70 -9.56 -8.60 5.11
CA PRO A 70 -10.47 -7.49 4.83
C PRO A 70 -10.25 -6.35 5.83
N VAL A 71 -10.50 -5.12 5.38
CA VAL A 71 -10.42 -3.91 6.22
C VAL A 71 -11.61 -2.99 5.98
N SER A 72 -12.05 -2.30 7.02
CA SER A 72 -13.03 -1.22 6.87
C SER A 72 -12.44 -0.09 6.05
N PHE A 73 -13.21 0.42 5.09
CA PHE A 73 -12.84 1.55 4.26
C PHE A 73 -13.58 2.80 4.70
N VAL A 74 -12.84 3.89 4.88
CA VAL A 74 -13.38 5.22 5.22
C VAL A 74 -13.16 6.17 4.05
N SER A 75 -11.90 6.29 3.60
CA SER A 75 -11.53 7.00 2.39
C SER A 75 -10.17 6.51 1.88
N TYR A 76 -9.81 6.91 0.67
CA TYR A 76 -8.48 6.64 0.12
C TYR A 76 -7.39 7.31 0.96
N GLU A 77 -7.57 8.57 1.35
CA GLU A 77 -6.61 9.35 2.13
C GLU A 77 -6.36 8.70 3.49
N LYS A 78 -7.41 8.22 4.17
CA LYS A 78 -7.27 7.49 5.44
C LYS A 78 -6.57 6.15 5.27
N THR A 79 -6.77 5.49 4.13
CA THR A 79 -6.05 4.26 3.80
C THR A 79 -4.56 4.55 3.53
N LEU A 80 -4.25 5.64 2.84
CA LEU A 80 -2.89 6.09 2.57
C LEU A 80 -2.14 6.46 3.86
N GLU A 81 -2.74 7.28 4.73
CA GLU A 81 -2.18 7.62 6.05
C GLU A 81 -1.84 6.35 6.86
N ARG A 82 -2.76 5.38 6.86
CA ARG A 82 -2.56 4.10 7.54
C ARG A 82 -1.42 3.29 6.92
N PHE A 83 -1.37 3.21 5.60
CA PHE A 83 -0.30 2.51 4.88
C PHE A 83 1.08 3.10 5.21
N GLU A 84 1.22 4.42 5.17
CA GLU A 84 2.48 5.11 5.47
C GLU A 84 2.93 4.86 6.92
N LYS A 85 2.01 4.97 7.88
CA LYS A 85 2.29 4.70 9.29
C LYS A 85 2.79 3.26 9.50
N GLU A 86 2.05 2.27 9.00
CA GLU A 86 2.40 0.86 9.18
C GLU A 86 3.71 0.51 8.44
N TRP A 87 3.96 1.11 7.28
CA TRP A 87 5.24 0.97 6.58
C TRP A 87 6.41 1.50 7.43
N GLN A 88 6.27 2.69 8.02
CA GLN A 88 7.30 3.26 8.89
C GLN A 88 7.55 2.40 10.13
N GLU A 89 6.51 1.77 10.69
CA GLU A 89 6.64 0.81 11.79
C GLU A 89 7.47 -0.41 11.36
N ILE A 90 7.18 -1.01 10.20
CA ILE A 90 7.98 -2.12 9.65
C ILE A 90 9.45 -1.73 9.51
N ILE A 91 9.74 -0.55 8.96
CA ILE A 91 11.13 -0.09 8.79
C ILE A 91 11.83 0.11 10.13
N LYS A 92 11.14 0.65 11.14
CA LYS A 92 11.70 0.80 12.49
C LYS A 92 12.05 -0.55 13.10
N GLU A 93 11.16 -1.53 13.02
CA GLU A 93 11.41 -2.87 13.57
C GLU A 93 12.55 -3.60 12.85
N VAL A 94 12.61 -3.51 11.53
CA VAL A 94 13.73 -4.09 10.75
C VAL A 94 15.07 -3.44 11.12
N LYS A 95 15.10 -2.15 11.43
CA LYS A 95 16.33 -1.47 11.89
C LYS A 95 16.73 -1.89 13.31
N LYS A 96 15.78 -2.16 14.20
CA LYS A 96 16.06 -2.64 15.56
C LYS A 96 16.64 -4.06 15.55
N GLY A 97 16.06 -4.97 14.75
CA GLY A 97 16.52 -6.36 14.67
C GLY A 97 17.88 -6.57 13.99
N LYS A 98 18.48 -5.50 13.44
CA LYS A 98 19.85 -5.50 12.88
C LYS A 98 20.92 -5.00 13.86
N LYS A 99 20.52 -4.54 15.06
CA LYS A 99 21.46 -4.12 16.11
C LYS A 99 21.88 -5.29 16.97
#